data_AF-A0A1M6RFG9-F1
#
_entry.id   AF-A0A1M6RFG9-F1
#
_cell.length_a   1.000
_cell.length_b   1.000
_cell.length_c   1.000
_cell.angle_alpha   90.00
_cell.angle_beta   90.00
_cell.angle_gamma   90.00
#
_symmetry.space_group_name_H-M   'P 1'
#
loop_
_entity.id
_entity.type
_entity.pdbx_description
1 polymer ?
#
loop_
_entity_poly.entity_id
_entity_poly.type
_entity_poly.pdbx_seq_one_letter_code
_entity_poly.pdbx_strand_id
1 'polypeptide(L)'
;MKKLIAVLFLAFAVVCSAQSSLKPEFQAFSGALLKLKKVEKGYHKFRLTVDVNPWAFQADGEVQAPGGDGDALITGLFDGDVYAVLAYVPSTAAGSDGKEYQVGLFDMMLYFDDEPTKIRNLRFKLLPPANDEWAMGILKDALESGSLLGNVWGGKYDKAITKASADPMDKAKLRALQKKSGKKIDEDATINARKRRVEADEEVAPKKKKKAAMEDDASFNKRKRRVEAEEEPAPTKKKKKKKVSGDECDDPSLSIKEKRRCQLKNK
;
A
#
# COMPACT_ATOMS: atom_id res chain seq x y z
N MET A 1 47.22 -39.83 3.79
CA MET A 1 46.71 -38.80 4.73
C MET A 1 46.69 -37.38 4.13
N LYS A 2 47.82 -36.68 3.91
CA LYS A 2 47.83 -35.25 3.49
C LYS A 2 46.82 -34.84 2.39
N LYS A 3 46.64 -35.65 1.33
CA LYS A 3 45.67 -35.36 0.25
C LYS A 3 44.19 -35.39 0.68
N LEU A 4 43.81 -36.22 1.66
CA LEU A 4 42.42 -36.27 2.19
C LEU A 4 42.07 -35.01 2.97
N ILE A 5 43.02 -34.49 3.76
CA ILE A 5 42.85 -33.26 4.54
C ILE A 5 42.60 -32.07 3.59
N ALA A 6 43.35 -31.97 2.49
CA ALA A 6 43.17 -30.91 1.50
C ALA A 6 41.77 -30.93 0.85
N VAL A 7 41.24 -32.12 0.51
CA VAL A 7 39.87 -32.26 -0.02
C VAL A 7 38.82 -31.86 1.02
N LEU A 8 39.03 -32.20 2.30
CA LEU A 8 38.10 -31.88 3.38
C LEU A 8 38.05 -30.38 3.67
N PHE A 9 39.18 -29.67 3.61
CA PHE A 9 39.22 -28.20 3.66
C PHE A 9 38.57 -27.56 2.42
N LEU A 10 38.75 -28.12 1.22
CA LEU A 10 38.10 -27.61 0.01
C LEU A 10 36.57 -27.74 0.09
N ALA A 11 36.07 -28.89 0.56
CA ALA A 11 34.64 -29.12 0.78
C ALA A 11 34.06 -28.14 1.82
N PHE A 12 34.76 -27.91 2.93
CA PHE A 12 34.33 -26.95 3.95
C PHE A 12 34.30 -25.51 3.43
N ALA A 13 35.31 -25.12 2.63
CA ALA A 13 35.34 -23.80 1.98
C ALA A 13 34.18 -23.59 1.00
N VAL A 14 33.79 -24.62 0.24
CA VAL A 14 32.62 -24.56 -0.66
C VAL A 14 31.32 -24.44 0.14
N VAL A 15 31.17 -25.16 1.25
CA VAL A 15 29.97 -25.05 2.12
C VAL A 15 29.87 -23.66 2.77
N CYS A 16 30.98 -23.10 3.26
CA CYS A 16 30.98 -21.71 3.77
C CYS A 16 30.74 -20.68 2.66
N SER A 17 31.15 -20.95 1.41
CA SER A 17 30.84 -20.09 0.26
C SER A 17 29.39 -20.20 -0.21
N ALA A 18 28.71 -21.32 0.11
CA ALA A 18 27.30 -21.54 -0.19
C ALA A 18 26.35 -20.88 0.81
N GLN A 19 26.86 -20.20 1.85
CA GLN A 19 26.11 -19.17 2.57
C GLN A 19 26.00 -17.92 1.69
N SER A 20 25.26 -18.06 0.58
CA SER A 20 24.84 -16.94 -0.26
C SER A 20 24.18 -15.89 0.64
N SER A 21 24.76 -14.68 0.67
CA SER A 21 24.41 -13.68 1.67
C SER A 21 22.91 -13.39 1.61
N LEU A 22 22.18 -13.75 2.68
CA LEU A 22 20.78 -13.40 2.85
C LEU A 22 20.65 -11.88 2.62
N LYS A 23 19.99 -11.52 1.52
CA LYS A 23 19.92 -10.15 1.03
C LYS A 23 18.45 -9.76 1.01
N PRO A 24 18.01 -8.87 1.91
CA PRO A 24 16.64 -8.42 1.90
C PRO A 24 16.38 -7.54 0.67
N GLU A 25 15.19 -7.70 0.11
CA GLU A 25 14.58 -6.74 -0.80
C GLU A 25 13.44 -6.01 -0.09
N PHE A 26 13.02 -4.88 -0.68
CA PHE A 26 12.11 -3.93 -0.05
C PHE A 26 11.02 -3.56 -1.04
N GLN A 27 9.76 -3.62 -0.61
CA GLN A 27 8.60 -3.19 -1.38
C GLN A 27 7.77 -2.23 -0.54
N ALA A 28 7.52 -1.02 -1.04
CA ALA A 28 6.61 -0.09 -0.38
C ALA A 28 5.16 -0.27 -0.83
N PHE A 29 4.23 -0.01 0.09
CA PHE A 29 2.78 -0.06 -0.10
C PHE A 29 2.17 1.23 0.44
N SER A 30 1.17 1.78 -0.26
CA SER A 30 0.48 3.01 0.13
C SER A 30 -0.29 2.82 1.44
N GLY A 31 -0.29 3.83 2.30
CA GLY A 31 -1.08 3.86 3.53
C GLY A 31 -2.58 3.63 3.31
N ALA A 32 -3.12 3.89 2.11
CA ALA A 32 -4.51 3.57 1.75
C ALA A 32 -4.86 2.05 1.81
N LEU A 33 -3.87 1.17 2.01
CA LEU A 33 -4.04 -0.26 2.28
C LEU A 33 -4.01 -0.62 3.78
N LEU A 34 -3.64 0.33 4.65
CA LEU A 34 -3.65 0.20 6.10
C LEU A 34 -5.04 0.48 6.69
N LYS A 35 -5.31 -0.13 7.85
CA LYS A 35 -6.42 0.20 8.74
C LYS A 35 -5.88 0.38 10.14
N LEU A 36 -5.96 1.60 10.68
CA LEU A 36 -5.65 1.87 12.09
C LEU A 36 -6.91 1.77 12.94
N LYS A 37 -6.74 1.31 14.18
CA LYS A 37 -7.71 1.53 15.27
C LYS A 37 -7.35 2.80 16.04
N LYS A 38 -8.26 3.25 16.90
CA LYS A 38 -7.97 4.29 17.90
C LYS A 38 -6.74 3.93 18.72
N VAL A 39 -6.00 4.94 19.17
CA VAL A 39 -4.78 4.77 19.94
C VAL A 39 -5.07 4.14 21.32
N GLU A 40 -4.27 3.15 21.70
CA GLU A 40 -4.27 2.52 23.02
C GLU A 40 -2.86 2.61 23.61
N LYS A 41 -2.70 3.28 24.76
CA LYS A 41 -1.40 3.47 25.44
C LYS A 41 -0.29 4.03 24.51
N GLY A 42 -0.66 4.95 23.61
CA GLY A 42 0.25 5.58 22.65
C GLY A 42 0.57 4.76 21.39
N TYR A 43 -0.16 3.67 21.12
CA TYR A 43 0.00 2.82 19.93
C TYR A 43 -1.35 2.57 19.24
N HIS A 44 -1.40 2.67 17.91
CA HIS A 44 -2.51 2.18 17.10
C HIS A 44 -2.32 0.68 16.81
N LYS A 45 -3.37 -0.12 16.98
CA LYS A 45 -3.42 -1.45 16.36
C LYS A 45 -3.66 -1.28 14.87
N PHE A 46 -2.71 -1.71 14.04
CA PHE A 46 -2.78 -1.61 12.58
C PHE A 46 -3.07 -2.95 11.92
N ARG A 47 -3.57 -2.88 10.68
CA ARG A 47 -3.61 -3.98 9.72
C ARG A 47 -3.29 -3.47 8.32
N LEU A 48 -2.25 -4.03 7.70
CA LEU A 48 -2.04 -3.99 6.25
C LEU A 48 -2.70 -5.23 5.62
N THR A 49 -3.34 -5.09 4.46
CA THR A 49 -3.87 -6.25 3.71
C THR A 49 -3.60 -6.07 2.22
N VAL A 50 -2.86 -7.02 1.63
CA VAL A 50 -2.52 -7.05 0.21
C VAL A 50 -2.95 -8.41 -0.33
N ASP A 51 -3.94 -8.39 -1.23
CA ASP A 51 -4.61 -9.59 -1.77
C ASP A 51 -4.69 -9.46 -3.30
N VAL A 52 -3.51 -9.36 -3.94
CA VAL A 52 -3.33 -9.22 -5.39
C VAL A 52 -1.94 -9.72 -5.78
N ASN A 53 -1.88 -10.74 -6.65
CA ASN A 53 -0.64 -11.30 -7.22
C ASN A 53 0.37 -10.20 -7.64
N PRO A 54 1.66 -10.27 -7.25
CA PRO A 54 2.35 -11.40 -6.58
C PRO A 54 2.27 -11.40 -5.04
N TRP A 55 1.36 -10.67 -4.41
CA TRP A 55 1.27 -10.54 -2.94
C TRP A 55 -0.10 -11.01 -2.41
N ALA A 56 -0.10 -11.96 -1.47
CA ALA A 56 -1.29 -12.43 -0.77
C ALA A 56 -0.98 -12.56 0.73
N PHE A 57 -1.05 -11.45 1.46
CA PHE A 57 -0.71 -11.40 2.88
C PHE A 57 -1.48 -10.35 3.68
N GLN A 58 -1.52 -10.56 5.00
CA GLN A 58 -1.94 -9.59 6.00
C GLN A 58 -0.80 -9.38 7.00
N ALA A 59 -0.50 -8.13 7.33
CA ALA A 59 0.38 -7.78 8.46
C ALA A 59 -0.47 -7.11 9.56
N ASP A 60 -0.55 -7.75 10.74
CA ASP A 60 -1.16 -7.19 11.95
C ASP A 60 -0.03 -6.70 12.89
N GLY A 61 -0.24 -5.60 13.63
CA GLY A 61 0.71 -5.15 14.66
C GLY A 61 0.23 -3.93 15.45
N GLU A 62 1.15 -3.34 16.22
CA GLU A 62 0.94 -2.08 16.94
C GLU A 62 2.00 -1.05 16.54
N VAL A 63 1.59 0.18 16.19
CA VAL A 63 2.46 1.26 15.72
C VAL A 63 2.27 2.54 16.52
N GLN A 64 3.38 3.22 16.83
CA GLN A 64 3.43 4.56 17.43
C GLN A 64 4.05 5.55 16.44
N ALA A 65 3.45 6.74 16.32
CA ALA A 65 3.92 7.82 15.45
C ALA A 65 5.31 8.33 15.84
N PRO A 66 6.05 8.98 14.91
CA PRO A 66 7.15 9.87 15.29
C PRO A 66 6.62 10.95 16.26
N GLY A 67 7.44 11.38 17.22
CA GLY A 67 7.02 12.26 18.33
C GLY A 67 6.06 11.65 19.36
N GLY A 68 5.29 10.61 19.00
CA GLY A 68 4.35 9.91 19.89
C GLY A 68 2.91 10.44 19.88
N ASP A 69 2.56 11.31 18.93
CA ASP A 69 1.17 11.76 18.70
C ASP A 69 0.25 10.56 18.38
N GLY A 70 -0.94 10.56 18.99
CA GLY A 70 -1.95 9.50 18.87
C GLY A 70 -2.99 9.72 17.78
N ASP A 71 -2.97 10.83 17.04
CA ASP A 71 -3.85 11.09 15.90
C ASP A 71 -3.07 11.39 14.60
N ALA A 72 -1.80 11.80 14.66
CA ALA A 72 -0.98 12.13 13.48
C ALA A 72 -0.98 11.05 12.37
N LEU A 73 -0.86 9.75 12.74
CA LEU A 73 -0.90 8.64 11.79
C LEU A 73 -2.30 8.40 11.18
N ILE A 74 -3.37 8.88 11.82
CA ILE A 74 -4.72 8.83 11.24
C ILE A 74 -4.88 9.99 10.23
N THR A 75 -4.39 11.18 10.56
CA THR A 75 -4.39 12.35 9.67
C THR A 75 -3.57 12.08 8.39
N GLY A 76 -2.30 11.68 8.53
CA GLY A 76 -1.42 11.38 7.38
C GLY A 76 -1.88 10.20 6.51
N LEU A 77 -2.83 9.37 6.97
CA LEU A 77 -3.49 8.37 6.12
C LEU A 77 -4.54 8.95 5.18
N PHE A 78 -5.15 10.09 5.52
CA PHE A 78 -6.07 10.81 4.65
C PHE A 78 -5.32 11.73 3.67
N ASP A 79 -4.26 12.40 4.15
CA ASP A 79 -3.46 13.32 3.34
C ASP A 79 -2.50 12.58 2.37
N GLY A 80 -2.09 11.35 2.73
CA GLY A 80 -1.35 10.42 1.88
C GLY A 80 0.12 10.22 2.25
N ASP A 81 0.59 10.90 3.29
CA ASP A 81 1.98 10.95 3.74
C ASP A 81 2.42 9.73 4.58
N VAL A 82 1.50 8.79 4.84
CA VAL A 82 1.80 7.47 5.45
C VAL A 82 2.00 6.39 4.39
N TYR A 83 3.10 5.65 4.49
CA TYR A 83 3.35 4.44 3.69
C TYR A 83 4.00 3.31 4.51
N ALA A 84 3.88 2.08 4.03
CA ALA A 84 4.52 0.89 4.59
C ALA A 84 5.70 0.47 3.71
N VAL A 85 6.82 0.06 4.28
CA VAL A 85 7.91 -0.65 3.58
C VAL A 85 8.03 -2.05 4.17
N LEU A 86 7.79 -3.05 3.33
CA LEU A 86 7.93 -4.47 3.64
C LEU A 86 9.34 -4.93 3.30
N ALA A 87 10.02 -5.57 4.24
CA ALA A 87 11.29 -6.26 4.01
C ALA A 87 11.04 -7.77 3.85
N TYR A 88 11.59 -8.35 2.78
CA TYR A 88 11.39 -9.76 2.44
C TYR A 88 12.68 -10.38 1.89
N VAL A 89 12.84 -11.69 2.09
CA VAL A 89 13.78 -12.51 1.33
C VAL A 89 13.08 -12.94 0.04
N PRO A 90 13.64 -12.70 -1.17
CA PRO A 90 13.01 -13.11 -2.42
C PRO A 90 12.81 -14.63 -2.46
N SER A 91 11.57 -15.07 -2.31
CA SER A 91 11.20 -16.49 -2.19
C SER A 91 9.71 -16.65 -2.49
N THR A 92 9.40 -17.41 -3.55
CA THR A 92 8.04 -17.59 -4.05
C THR A 92 7.45 -18.96 -3.70
N ALA A 93 6.12 -18.99 -3.58
CA ALA A 93 5.32 -20.20 -3.55
C ALA A 93 4.26 -20.14 -4.66
N ALA A 94 3.87 -21.30 -5.20
CA ALA A 94 2.75 -21.40 -6.12
C ALA A 94 1.43 -21.31 -5.35
N GLY A 95 0.57 -20.38 -5.74
CA GLY A 95 -0.80 -20.32 -5.25
C GLY A 95 -1.69 -21.36 -5.94
N SER A 96 -2.78 -21.74 -5.27
CA SER A 96 -3.86 -22.59 -5.80
C SER A 96 -4.55 -22.06 -7.09
N ASP A 97 -4.26 -20.83 -7.52
CA ASP A 97 -4.68 -20.24 -8.80
C ASP A 97 -3.62 -20.34 -9.93
N GLY A 98 -2.54 -21.10 -9.68
CA GLY A 98 -1.46 -21.39 -10.61
C GLY A 98 -0.42 -20.29 -10.78
N LYS A 99 -0.42 -19.23 -9.95
CA LYS A 99 0.53 -18.12 -10.02
C LYS A 99 1.54 -18.14 -8.88
N GLU A 100 2.71 -17.56 -9.10
CA GLU A 100 3.70 -17.38 -8.03
C GLU A 100 3.40 -16.15 -7.16
N TYR A 101 3.58 -16.32 -5.85
CA TYR A 101 3.42 -15.28 -4.83
C TYR A 101 4.68 -15.18 -3.98
N GLN A 102 5.11 -13.95 -3.66
CA GLN A 102 6.20 -13.69 -2.73
C GLN A 102 5.73 -13.92 -1.29
N VAL A 103 6.39 -14.83 -0.58
CA VAL A 103 5.96 -15.31 0.75
C VAL A 103 7.06 -15.20 1.82
N GLY A 104 8.31 -14.93 1.43
CA GLY A 104 9.46 -14.78 2.33
C GLY A 104 9.48 -13.47 3.15
N LEU A 105 8.35 -13.08 3.74
CA LEU A 105 8.21 -11.84 4.53
C LEU A 105 8.89 -12.00 5.89
N PHE A 106 9.58 -10.97 6.39
CA PHE A 106 10.19 -11.05 7.73
C PHE A 106 10.08 -9.80 8.60
N ASP A 107 10.05 -8.59 8.02
CA ASP A 107 9.92 -7.34 8.79
C ASP A 107 9.19 -6.24 8.00
N MET A 108 8.69 -5.21 8.67
CA MET A 108 7.99 -4.08 8.04
C MET A 108 8.12 -2.81 8.89
N MET A 109 8.44 -1.70 8.22
CA MET A 109 8.41 -0.35 8.80
C MET A 109 7.23 0.45 8.25
N LEU A 110 6.56 1.24 9.08
CA LEU A 110 5.67 2.32 8.61
C LEU A 110 6.42 3.65 8.70
N TYR A 111 6.21 4.51 7.72
CA TYR A 111 6.78 5.85 7.63
C TYR A 111 5.66 6.90 7.60
N PHE A 112 5.97 8.09 8.10
CA PHE A 112 5.14 9.29 8.08
C PHE A 112 6.05 10.50 7.84
N ASP A 113 5.82 11.28 6.78
CA ASP A 113 6.70 12.39 6.36
C ASP A 113 8.20 11.98 6.25
N ASP A 114 8.47 10.83 5.61
CA ASP A 114 9.77 10.16 5.54
C ASP A 114 10.38 9.70 6.89
N GLU A 115 9.76 10.00 8.05
CA GLU A 115 10.23 9.56 9.38
C GLU A 115 9.74 8.14 9.74
N PRO A 116 10.61 7.26 10.28
CA PRO A 116 10.22 5.90 10.68
C PRO A 116 9.43 5.88 12.00
N THR A 117 8.34 5.12 12.00
CA THR A 117 7.51 4.84 13.19
C THR A 117 8.17 3.85 14.15
N LYS A 118 7.53 3.58 15.30
CA LYS A 118 7.89 2.47 16.20
C LYS A 118 6.83 1.38 16.13
N ILE A 119 7.21 0.20 15.65
CA ILE A 119 6.34 -0.98 15.54
C ILE A 119 6.68 -2.01 16.61
N ARG A 120 5.65 -2.68 17.13
CA ARG A 120 5.76 -3.87 17.99
C ARG A 120 4.67 -4.89 17.66
N ASN A 121 4.85 -6.13 18.14
CA ASN A 121 3.87 -7.22 17.97
C ASN A 121 3.50 -7.54 16.50
N LEU A 122 4.38 -7.18 15.56
CA LEU A 122 4.26 -7.41 14.12
C LEU A 122 4.11 -8.92 13.84
N ARG A 123 3.09 -9.29 13.07
CA ARG A 123 2.83 -10.66 12.63
C ARG A 123 2.31 -10.67 11.20
N PHE A 124 2.97 -11.45 10.36
CA PHE A 124 2.51 -11.76 9.01
C PHE A 124 1.60 -12.99 9.01
N LYS A 125 0.69 -13.03 8.05
CA LYS A 125 -0.14 -14.18 7.68
C LYS A 125 -0.25 -14.20 6.17
N LEU A 126 -0.07 -15.35 5.55
CA LEU A 126 -0.40 -15.51 4.14
C LEU A 126 -1.92 -15.63 3.96
N LEU A 127 -2.39 -15.25 2.77
CA LEU A 127 -3.79 -15.30 2.38
C LEU A 127 -3.96 -16.24 1.17
N PRO A 128 -5.16 -16.83 0.97
CA PRO A 128 -5.48 -17.49 -0.28
C PRO A 128 -5.19 -16.58 -1.48
N PRO A 129 -4.65 -17.11 -2.60
CA PRO A 129 -4.49 -18.52 -2.92
C PRO A 129 -3.17 -19.16 -2.44
N ALA A 130 -2.29 -18.43 -1.75
CA ALA A 130 -0.90 -18.82 -1.45
C ALA A 130 -0.63 -18.97 0.07
N ASN A 131 -1.47 -19.75 0.76
CA ASN A 131 -1.44 -19.96 2.21
C ASN A 131 -1.40 -21.45 2.62
N ASP A 132 -0.87 -22.30 1.76
CA ASP A 132 -0.69 -23.73 2.05
C ASP A 132 0.50 -23.99 3.00
N GLU A 133 0.71 -25.25 3.36
CA GLU A 133 1.76 -25.65 4.30
C GLU A 133 3.17 -25.32 3.78
N TRP A 134 3.38 -25.41 2.46
CA TRP A 134 4.65 -25.07 1.81
C TRP A 134 4.94 -23.57 1.88
N ALA A 135 3.97 -22.72 1.50
CA ALA A 135 4.09 -21.27 1.56
C ALA A 135 4.29 -20.79 3.02
N MET A 136 3.56 -21.38 3.97
CA MET A 136 3.71 -21.10 5.40
C MET A 136 5.07 -21.55 5.96
N GLY A 137 5.65 -22.63 5.41
CA GLY A 137 7.03 -23.05 5.69
C GLY A 137 8.05 -21.97 5.26
N ILE A 138 7.97 -21.50 4.01
CA ILE A 138 8.86 -20.44 3.51
C ILE A 138 8.71 -19.14 4.32
N LEU A 139 7.48 -18.77 4.74
CA LEU A 139 7.28 -17.62 5.63
C LEU A 139 7.99 -17.81 6.99
N LYS A 140 7.92 -19.00 7.58
CA LYS A 140 8.61 -19.32 8.84
C LYS A 140 10.13 -19.25 8.68
N ASP A 141 10.67 -19.85 7.61
CA ASP A 141 12.11 -19.85 7.32
C ASP A 141 12.63 -18.43 7.03
N ALA A 142 11.81 -17.58 6.41
CA ALA A 142 12.13 -16.16 6.20
C ALA A 142 12.08 -15.34 7.49
N LEU A 143 11.11 -15.58 8.39
CA LEU A 143 11.08 -14.95 9.72
C LEU A 143 12.31 -15.31 10.56
N GLU A 144 12.70 -16.59 10.55
CA GLU A 144 13.91 -17.06 11.25
C GLU A 144 15.18 -16.49 10.62
N SER A 145 15.31 -16.55 9.28
CA SER A 145 16.44 -15.97 8.53
C SER A 145 16.53 -14.44 8.67
N GLY A 146 15.39 -13.75 8.73
CA GLY A 146 15.30 -12.31 8.92
C GLY A 146 15.83 -11.87 10.27
N SER A 147 15.63 -12.67 11.33
CA SER A 147 16.22 -12.40 12.64
C SER A 147 17.77 -12.40 12.61
N LEU A 148 18.37 -13.20 11.73
CA LEU A 148 19.83 -13.28 11.54
C LEU A 148 20.40 -12.08 10.77
N LEU A 149 19.56 -11.30 10.08
CA LEU A 149 19.98 -10.06 9.41
C LEU A 149 20.18 -8.88 10.39
N GLY A 150 19.69 -9.00 11.62
CA GLY A 150 19.66 -7.91 12.59
C GLY A 150 18.73 -6.79 12.14
N ASN A 151 18.99 -5.56 12.60
CA ASN A 151 18.22 -4.40 12.19
C ASN A 151 18.48 -4.05 10.71
N VAL A 152 17.43 -4.13 9.87
CA VAL A 152 17.50 -3.76 8.45
C VAL A 152 17.14 -2.28 8.19
N TRP A 153 16.70 -1.53 9.20
CA TRP A 153 16.25 -0.14 9.07
C TRP A 153 17.33 0.84 9.53
N GLY A 154 17.81 1.69 8.62
CA GLY A 154 18.87 2.67 8.89
C GLY A 154 20.27 2.17 8.52
N GLY A 155 21.00 2.96 7.73
CA GLY A 155 22.35 2.66 7.26
C GLY A 155 22.38 1.76 6.02
N LYS A 156 22.62 0.45 6.22
CA LYS A 156 23.08 -0.46 5.14
C LYS A 156 22.14 -0.53 3.94
N TYR A 157 20.83 -0.46 4.17
CA TYR A 157 19.81 -0.70 3.15
C TYR A 157 19.04 0.56 2.72
N ASP A 158 19.37 1.74 3.25
CA ASP A 158 18.60 2.98 3.04
C ASP A 158 18.37 3.29 1.55
N LYS A 159 19.40 3.11 0.70
CA LYS A 159 19.27 3.30 -0.76
C LYS A 159 18.24 2.36 -1.42
N ALA A 160 18.05 1.15 -0.88
CA ALA A 160 17.03 0.21 -1.36
C ALA A 160 15.64 0.58 -0.81
N ILE A 161 15.56 0.99 0.46
CA ILE A 161 14.34 1.47 1.11
C ILE A 161 13.81 2.73 0.39
N THR A 162 14.65 3.75 0.17
CA THR A 162 14.28 4.97 -0.58
C THR A 162 13.86 4.66 -2.02
N LYS A 163 14.51 3.69 -2.68
CA LYS A 163 14.10 3.25 -4.03
C LYS A 163 12.72 2.59 -4.01
N ALA A 164 12.41 1.83 -2.96
CA ALA A 164 11.10 1.20 -2.78
C ALA A 164 10.01 2.22 -2.44
N SER A 165 10.29 3.18 -1.54
CA SER A 165 9.32 4.20 -1.11
C SER A 165 9.05 5.31 -2.13
N ALA A 166 9.92 5.50 -3.12
CA ALA A 166 9.75 6.54 -4.14
C ALA A 166 8.48 6.39 -5.01
N ASP A 167 7.91 5.19 -5.12
CA ASP A 167 6.65 4.95 -5.85
C ASP A 167 5.85 3.76 -5.25
N PRO A 168 5.18 3.93 -4.09
CA PRO A 168 4.59 2.82 -3.33
C PRO A 168 3.43 2.14 -4.07
N MET A 169 3.25 0.84 -3.86
CA MET A 169 2.14 0.05 -4.44
C MET A 169 0.81 0.45 -3.80
N ASP A 170 -0.11 0.97 -4.61
CA ASP A 170 -1.47 1.25 -4.22
C ASP A 170 -2.46 0.22 -4.83
N LYS A 171 -3.74 0.37 -4.50
CA LYS A 171 -4.80 -0.53 -4.99
C LYS A 171 -4.98 -0.48 -6.52
N ALA A 172 -4.66 0.63 -7.18
CA ALA A 172 -4.71 0.75 -8.64
C ALA A 172 -3.53 0.02 -9.31
N LYS A 173 -2.29 0.26 -8.87
CA LYS A 173 -1.09 -0.43 -9.39
C LYS A 173 -1.16 -1.95 -9.22
N LEU A 174 -1.56 -2.42 -8.05
CA LEU A 174 -1.73 -3.86 -7.78
C LEU A 174 -2.73 -4.48 -8.79
N ARG A 175 -3.91 -3.87 -8.96
CA ARG A 175 -4.90 -4.30 -9.96
C ARG A 175 -4.40 -4.19 -11.41
N ALA A 176 -3.54 -3.22 -11.71
CA ALA A 176 -2.93 -3.08 -13.04
C ALA A 176 -1.89 -4.19 -13.30
N LEU A 177 -1.13 -4.62 -12.30
CA LEU A 177 -0.23 -5.78 -12.39
C LEU A 177 -1.03 -7.06 -12.65
N GLN A 178 -2.08 -7.31 -11.87
CA GLN A 178 -2.99 -8.46 -12.06
C GLN A 178 -3.63 -8.49 -13.46
N LYS A 179 -4.01 -7.33 -14.02
CA LYS A 179 -4.52 -7.22 -15.39
C LYS A 179 -3.45 -7.47 -16.46
N LYS A 180 -2.18 -7.16 -16.18
CA LYS A 180 -1.05 -7.45 -17.10
C LYS A 180 -0.69 -8.93 -17.08
N SER A 181 -0.59 -9.56 -15.91
CA SER A 181 -0.35 -11.01 -15.82
C SER A 181 -1.54 -11.85 -16.32
N GLY A 182 -2.75 -11.27 -16.34
CA GLY A 182 -3.96 -11.89 -16.89
C GLY A 182 -4.24 -11.69 -18.38
N LYS A 183 -3.36 -11.08 -19.21
CA LYS A 183 -3.67 -10.82 -20.63
C LYS A 183 -2.62 -11.24 -21.68
N LYS A 184 -2.46 -12.56 -21.82
CA LYS A 184 -2.31 -13.23 -23.13
C LYS A 184 -3.05 -14.59 -23.11
N ILE A 185 -4.37 -14.52 -23.25
CA ILE A 185 -5.25 -15.64 -23.63
C ILE A 185 -6.17 -15.06 -24.72
N ASP A 186 -6.45 -15.85 -25.76
CA ASP A 186 -6.69 -15.33 -27.11
C ASP A 186 -8.07 -14.67 -27.32
N GLU A 187 -8.05 -13.48 -27.92
CA GLU A 187 -9.26 -12.75 -28.39
C GLU A 187 -9.71 -13.24 -29.79
N ASP A 188 -9.63 -14.56 -30.06
CA ASP A 188 -9.98 -15.18 -31.36
C ASP A 188 -10.88 -16.42 -31.24
N ALA A 189 -11.72 -16.48 -30.19
CA ALA A 189 -12.55 -17.65 -29.86
C ALA A 189 -14.07 -17.39 -29.76
N THR A 190 -14.57 -16.19 -30.10
CA THR A 190 -15.97 -15.80 -29.85
C THR A 190 -16.76 -15.21 -31.04
N ILE A 191 -16.21 -15.19 -32.26
CA ILE A 191 -16.90 -14.65 -33.44
C ILE A 191 -18.06 -15.56 -33.91
N ASN A 192 -17.95 -16.89 -33.77
CA ASN A 192 -18.90 -17.85 -34.35
C ASN A 192 -20.24 -18.05 -33.60
N ALA A 193 -20.46 -17.39 -32.45
CA ALA A 193 -21.68 -17.58 -31.66
C ALA A 193 -22.92 -16.83 -32.18
N ARG A 194 -22.78 -15.92 -33.16
CA ARG A 194 -23.86 -14.99 -33.58
C ARG A 194 -24.69 -15.40 -34.81
N LYS A 195 -24.49 -16.59 -35.40
CA LYS A 195 -25.12 -16.99 -36.68
C LYS A 195 -26.08 -18.19 -36.59
N ARG A 196 -26.72 -18.41 -35.43
CA ARG A 196 -27.65 -19.54 -35.18
C ARG A 196 -28.82 -19.21 -34.23
N ARG A 197 -29.31 -17.96 -34.24
CA ARG A 197 -30.47 -17.55 -33.41
C ARG A 197 -31.40 -16.53 -34.10
N VAL A 198 -31.69 -16.81 -35.35
CA VAL A 198 -32.86 -16.36 -36.12
C VAL A 198 -33.52 -17.63 -36.65
N GLU A 199 -34.82 -17.59 -36.97
CA GLU A 199 -35.66 -18.76 -37.34
C GLU A 199 -36.02 -19.70 -36.17
N ALA A 200 -36.99 -19.25 -35.33
CA ALA A 200 -37.89 -20.10 -34.53
C ALA A 200 -39.05 -19.27 -33.93
N ASP A 201 -39.97 -18.80 -34.76
CA ASP A 201 -41.34 -18.38 -34.37
C ASP A 201 -42.25 -19.63 -34.17
N GLU A 202 -43.43 -19.57 -33.50
CA GLU A 202 -43.98 -18.55 -32.57
C GLU A 202 -44.16 -19.16 -31.15
N GLU A 203 -45.31 -19.58 -30.57
CA GLU A 203 -46.76 -19.43 -30.85
C GLU A 203 -47.59 -19.50 -29.53
N VAL A 204 -48.88 -19.11 -29.59
CA VAL A 204 -49.94 -19.32 -28.57
C VAL A 204 -49.73 -18.72 -27.17
N ALA A 205 -50.21 -17.47 -27.01
CA ALA A 205 -50.99 -17.05 -25.82
C ALA A 205 -52.49 -17.43 -26.02
N PRO A 206 -53.50 -17.16 -25.12
CA PRO A 206 -53.48 -16.35 -23.88
C PRO A 206 -54.39 -16.83 -22.71
N LYS A 207 -54.40 -16.09 -21.56
CA LYS A 207 -55.62 -15.52 -20.90
C LYS A 207 -55.37 -14.77 -19.57
N LYS A 208 -55.64 -13.45 -19.59
CA LYS A 208 -56.60 -12.66 -18.75
C LYS A 208 -56.64 -12.84 -17.20
N LYS A 209 -56.32 -11.75 -16.48
CA LYS A 209 -57.12 -10.97 -15.45
C LYS A 209 -56.21 -9.89 -14.76
N LYS A 210 -56.65 -8.80 -14.06
CA LYS A 210 -57.83 -7.87 -14.16
C LYS A 210 -57.69 -6.56 -13.30
N LYS A 211 -56.71 -5.65 -13.52
CA LYS A 211 -56.66 -4.26 -12.95
C LYS A 211 -56.65 -4.12 -11.38
N ALA A 212 -56.44 -2.98 -10.71
CA ALA A 212 -56.28 -1.53 -11.02
C ALA A 212 -55.19 -0.93 -10.07
N ALA A 213 -54.44 0.17 -10.31
CA ALA A 213 -54.77 1.60 -10.57
C ALA A 213 -55.55 2.25 -9.39
N MET A 214 -55.30 3.49 -8.92
CA MET A 214 -54.71 4.75 -9.44
C MET A 214 -53.76 5.42 -8.39
N GLU A 215 -52.83 6.36 -8.65
CA GLU A 215 -52.92 7.81 -9.04
C GLU A 215 -53.76 8.69 -8.07
N ASP A 216 -53.30 9.83 -7.52
CA ASP A 216 -51.89 10.28 -7.31
C ASP A 216 -51.65 10.91 -5.89
N ASP A 217 -51.49 12.21 -5.56
CA ASP A 217 -51.47 13.53 -6.26
C ASP A 217 -50.67 14.57 -5.41
N ALA A 218 -50.36 15.76 -5.94
CA ALA A 218 -49.44 16.77 -5.38
C ALA A 218 -50.05 17.79 -4.39
N SER A 219 -49.22 18.45 -3.55
CA SER A 219 -49.17 19.93 -3.44
C SER A 219 -48.29 20.52 -2.30
N PHE A 220 -47.71 21.70 -2.60
CA PHE A 220 -47.37 22.85 -1.74
C PHE A 220 -47.26 22.72 -0.20
N ASN A 221 -46.14 23.25 0.34
CA ASN A 221 -46.26 24.48 1.17
C ASN A 221 -45.02 25.40 1.13
N LYS A 222 -45.20 26.66 1.59
CA LYS A 222 -44.32 27.81 1.29
C LYS A 222 -44.36 28.89 2.40
N ARG A 223 -43.32 28.95 3.25
CA ARG A 223 -43.10 29.96 4.34
C ARG A 223 -41.68 29.80 4.92
N LYS A 224 -40.96 30.81 5.42
CA LYS A 224 -41.09 32.29 5.34
C LYS A 224 -39.77 32.95 5.87
N ARG A 225 -39.34 34.08 5.27
CA ARG A 225 -38.61 35.26 5.85
C ARG A 225 -37.51 35.06 6.93
N ARG A 226 -36.26 35.53 6.73
CA ARG A 226 -35.74 36.94 6.69
C ARG A 226 -35.52 37.56 8.09
N VAL A 227 -34.31 38.12 8.32
CA VAL A 227 -33.95 39.45 8.92
C VAL A 227 -32.43 39.38 9.26
N GLU A 228 -31.56 39.93 8.41
CA GLU A 228 -30.70 41.15 8.63
C GLU A 228 -29.36 40.79 9.35
N ALA A 229 -28.15 41.27 8.98
CA ALA A 229 -27.63 42.64 8.71
C ALA A 229 -27.43 43.45 10.02
N GLU A 230 -26.45 44.36 10.20
CA GLU A 230 -25.31 44.88 9.38
C GLU A 230 -23.97 44.58 10.15
N GLU A 231 -22.76 45.12 9.94
CA GLU A 231 -22.15 46.19 9.11
C GLU A 231 -20.68 45.79 8.72
N GLU A 232 -19.68 46.71 8.67
CA GLU A 232 -18.28 46.47 8.29
C GLU A 232 -17.22 46.97 9.35
N PRO A 233 -16.11 47.71 9.05
CA PRO A 233 -14.76 47.11 9.03
C PRO A 233 -13.67 47.87 9.85
N ALA A 234 -12.40 47.71 9.41
CA ALA A 234 -11.26 48.65 9.52
C ALA A 234 -10.19 48.34 10.63
N PRO A 235 -8.95 48.90 10.56
CA PRO A 235 -7.78 48.02 10.44
C PRO A 235 -6.54 48.48 11.26
N THR A 236 -5.32 48.27 10.73
CA THR A 236 -3.99 48.63 11.27
C THR A 236 -3.40 47.58 12.26
N LYS A 237 -2.07 47.40 12.38
CA LYS A 237 -0.94 48.28 12.06
C LYS A 237 0.18 47.57 11.27
N LYS A 238 0.75 48.27 10.28
CA LYS A 238 1.99 47.88 9.59
C LYS A 238 3.18 47.98 10.57
N LYS A 239 4.04 46.95 10.65
CA LYS A 239 5.42 47.07 11.16
C LYS A 239 6.43 46.96 10.00
N LYS A 240 7.62 47.55 10.19
CA LYS A 240 8.57 47.88 9.11
C LYS A 240 9.18 46.61 8.47
N LYS A 241 9.24 46.57 7.13
CA LYS A 241 10.15 45.66 6.41
C LYS A 241 11.60 46.01 6.80
N LYS A 242 12.36 45.05 7.33
CA LYS A 242 13.83 45.10 7.31
C LYS A 242 14.24 44.58 5.93
N LYS A 243 14.93 45.39 5.12
CA LYS A 243 15.57 44.87 3.90
C LYS A 243 16.69 43.92 4.35
N VAL A 244 16.52 42.64 4.06
CA VAL A 244 17.60 41.65 3.99
C VAL A 244 17.64 41.21 2.54
N SER A 245 18.81 41.28 1.91
CA SER A 245 19.07 40.63 0.63
C SER A 245 19.27 39.15 0.89
N GLY A 246 18.25 38.35 0.59
CA GLY A 246 18.26 36.89 0.62
C GLY A 246 17.35 36.38 -0.49
N ASP A 247 17.62 35.17 -0.98
CA ASP A 247 16.94 34.60 -2.15
C ASP A 247 15.42 34.50 -1.98
N GLU A 248 14.69 34.69 -3.08
CA GLU A 248 13.22 34.62 -3.13
C GLU A 248 12.65 33.25 -2.70
N CYS A 249 13.51 32.23 -2.58
CA CYS A 249 13.15 30.88 -2.15
C CYS A 249 13.09 30.67 -0.63
N ASP A 250 13.54 31.64 0.19
CA ASP A 250 13.63 31.48 1.64
C ASP A 250 12.49 32.13 2.44
N ASP A 251 11.44 32.66 1.78
CA ASP A 251 10.28 33.25 2.45
C ASP A 251 9.66 32.28 3.48
N PRO A 252 9.47 32.67 4.75
CA PRO A 252 8.98 31.78 5.81
C PRO A 252 7.51 31.36 5.66
N SER A 253 6.75 31.94 4.72
CA SER A 253 5.36 31.55 4.42
C SER A 253 5.22 30.43 3.39
N LEU A 254 6.29 30.09 2.65
CA LEU A 254 6.28 28.99 1.68
C LEU A 254 6.37 27.62 2.36
N SER A 255 5.60 26.65 1.88
CA SER A 255 5.73 25.26 2.31
C SER A 255 7.08 24.67 1.90
N ILE A 256 7.56 23.64 2.61
CA ILE A 256 8.83 22.96 2.32
C ILE A 256 8.89 22.45 0.86
N LYS A 257 7.73 22.03 0.33
CA LYS A 257 7.53 21.55 -1.05
C LYS A 257 7.73 22.68 -2.07
N GLU A 258 7.25 23.89 -1.77
CA GLU A 258 7.43 25.08 -2.60
C GLU A 258 8.86 25.64 -2.52
N LYS A 259 9.48 25.66 -1.34
CA LYS A 259 10.89 26.05 -1.17
C LYS A 259 11.83 25.20 -2.02
N ARG A 260 11.70 23.86 -1.95
CA ARG A 260 12.44 22.93 -2.83
C ARG A 260 12.17 23.21 -4.31
N ARG A 261 10.91 23.51 -4.68
CA ARG A 261 10.53 23.81 -6.09
C ARG A 261 11.06 25.15 -6.60
N CYS A 262 11.28 26.13 -5.71
CA CYS A 262 11.95 27.39 -6.03
C CYS A 262 13.46 27.20 -6.20
N GLN A 263 14.12 26.50 -5.26
CA GLN A 263 15.56 26.20 -5.34
C GLN A 263 15.95 25.35 -6.57
N LEU A 264 15.00 24.61 -7.15
CA LEU A 264 15.16 23.85 -8.40
C LEU A 264 14.89 24.67 -9.67
N LYS A 265 14.38 25.90 -9.57
CA LYS A 265 14.19 26.83 -10.69
C LYS A 265 15.31 27.88 -10.81
N ASN A 266 16.05 28.12 -9.73
CA ASN A 266 17.17 29.06 -9.68
C ASN A 266 18.53 28.33 -9.88
N LYS A 267 18.53 27.25 -10.66
CA LYS A 267 19.68 26.43 -11.06
C LYS A 267 19.61 26.11 -12.54
#